data_AF-A0A2V6SRN9-F1
#
_entry.id   AF-A0A2V6SRN9-F1
#
_cell.length_a   1.000
_cell.length_b   1.000
_cell.length_c   1.000
_cell.angle_alpha   90.00
_cell.angle_beta   90.00
_cell.angle_gamma   90.00
#
_symmetry.space_group_name_H-M   'P 1'
#
loop_
_entity.id
_entity.type
_entity.pdbx_description
1 polymer ?
#
loop_
_entity_poly.entity_id
_entity_poly.type
_entity_poly.pdbx_seq_one_letter_code
_entity_poly.pdbx_strand_id
1 'polypeptide(L)'
;ANPAEAGSTKKLEIKLMAEDGQTLLSLEGDLAMARLRGPVPLGEMLRANHIIGLQAVRLEKPGAYQFAILINGDTKAVVPLKVREAPAPSDQDRPGGA
;
A
#
# COMPACT_ATOMS: atom_id res chain seq x y z
N ALA A 1 -3.67 -10.43 12.79
CA ALA A 1 -3.53 -9.83 14.13
C ALA A 1 -4.17 -10.76 15.14
N ASN A 2 -3.47 -11.02 16.25
CA ASN A 2 -4.01 -11.85 17.34
C ASN A 2 -4.85 -10.97 18.30
N PRO A 3 -5.71 -11.56 19.16
CA PRO A 3 -6.51 -10.79 20.13
C PRO A 3 -5.69 -9.94 21.10
N ALA A 4 -4.43 -10.32 21.37
CA ALA A 4 -3.53 -9.59 22.26
C ALA A 4 -3.02 -8.25 21.66
N GLU A 5 -3.15 -8.06 20.35
CA GLU A 5 -2.80 -6.81 19.67
C GLU A 5 -3.93 -5.76 19.68
N ALA A 6 -5.09 -6.07 20.30
CA ALA A 6 -6.21 -5.15 20.37
C ALA A 6 -5.85 -3.86 21.13
N GLY A 7 -6.26 -2.72 20.57
CA GLY A 7 -5.97 -1.40 21.14
C GLY A 7 -4.51 -0.95 21.06
N SER A 8 -3.63 -1.76 20.47
CA SER A 8 -2.25 -1.35 20.16
C SER A 8 -2.19 -0.48 18.90
N THR A 9 -1.17 0.37 18.84
CA THR A 9 -0.76 1.06 17.61
C THR A 9 0.47 0.36 17.07
N LYS A 10 0.48 0.11 15.76
CA LYS A 10 1.61 -0.50 15.06
C LYS A 10 2.18 0.51 14.07
N LYS A 11 3.51 0.58 13.95
CA LYS A 11 4.15 1.40 12.93
C LYS A 11 3.98 0.71 11.58
N LEU A 12 3.31 1.37 10.64
CA LEU A 12 3.14 0.94 9.26
C LEU A 12 4.18 1.66 8.40
N GLU A 13 4.85 0.92 7.53
CA GLU A 13 5.67 1.48 6.47
C GLU A 13 5.31 0.81 5.14
N ILE A 14 5.18 1.60 4.08
CA ILE A 14 4.91 1.11 2.72
C ILE A 14 6.00 1.63 1.80
N LYS A 15 6.72 0.72 1.16
CA LYS A 15 7.78 1.03 0.18
C LYS A 15 7.34 0.65 -1.21
N LEU A 16 7.43 1.58 -2.16
CA LEU A 16 7.37 1.26 -3.58
C LEU A 16 8.79 1.03 -4.08
N MET A 17 9.06 -0.17 -4.57
CA MET A 17 10.37 -0.57 -5.05
C MET A 17 10.31 -0.98 -6.52
N ALA A 18 11.31 -0.60 -7.29
CA ALA A 18 11.55 -1.08 -8.65
C ALA A 18 12.21 -2.46 -8.64
N GLU A 19 12.27 -3.11 -9.81
CA GLU A 19 12.86 -4.45 -10.01
C GLU A 19 14.34 -4.53 -9.61
N ASP A 20 15.09 -3.44 -9.74
CA ASP A 20 16.50 -3.34 -9.34
C ASP A 20 16.70 -3.10 -7.83
N GLY A 21 15.60 -3.04 -7.06
CA GLY A 21 15.61 -2.77 -5.63
C GLY A 21 15.63 -1.29 -5.24
N GLN A 22 15.64 -0.36 -6.20
CA GLN A 22 15.54 1.06 -5.90
C GLN A 22 14.18 1.37 -5.24
N THR A 23 14.21 2.06 -4.10
CA THR A 23 12.99 2.55 -3.45
C THR A 23 12.61 3.90 -4.04
N LEU A 24 11.44 3.98 -4.67
CA LEU A 24 10.90 5.20 -5.29
C LEU A 24 10.06 6.03 -4.31
N LEU A 25 9.45 5.38 -3.33
CA LEU A 25 8.63 6.02 -2.30
C LEU A 25 8.72 5.21 -1.02
N SER A 26 8.78 5.90 0.12
CA SER A 26 8.47 5.33 1.43
C SER A 26 7.42 6.19 2.12
N LEU A 27 6.37 5.55 2.63
CA LEU A 27 5.33 6.17 3.44
C LEU A 27 5.34 5.53 4.82
N GLU A 28 5.36 6.36 5.85
CA GLU A 28 5.23 5.93 7.23
C GLU A 28 3.90 6.40 7.80
N GLY A 29 3.31 5.59 8.69
CA GLY A 29 2.11 5.94 9.42
C GLY A 29 1.85 5.01 10.58
N ASP A 30 0.81 5.31 11.34
CA ASP A 30 0.40 4.53 12.49
C ASP A 30 -0.90 3.77 12.19
N LEU A 31 -0.86 2.46 12.34
CA LEU A 31 -2.01 1.57 12.21
C LEU A 31 -2.59 1.30 13.60
N ALA A 32 -3.72 1.93 13.91
CA ALA A 32 -4.45 1.68 15.15
C ALA A 32 -5.30 0.41 15.01
N MET A 33 -5.03 -0.59 15.85
CA MET A 33 -5.86 -1.79 15.92
C MET A 33 -7.14 -1.49 16.70
N ALA A 34 -8.27 -1.98 16.20
CA ALA A 34 -9.56 -1.77 16.84
C ALA A 34 -9.52 -2.19 18.32
N ARG A 35 -10.04 -1.32 19.19
CA ARG A 35 -10.28 -1.66 20.60
C ARG A 35 -11.50 -2.55 20.66
N LEU A 36 -11.34 -3.71 21.28
CA LEU A 36 -12.43 -4.63 21.52
C LEU A 36 -13.31 -4.09 22.64
N ARG A 37 -14.63 -4.08 22.42
CA ARG A 37 -15.62 -3.84 23.48
C ARG A 37 -16.23 -5.19 23.86
N GLY A 38 -15.55 -5.93 24.74
CA GLY A 38 -15.97 -7.26 25.20
C GLY A 38 -14.98 -8.39 24.86
N PRO A 39 -15.22 -9.62 25.36
CA PRO A 39 -14.35 -10.76 25.09
C PRO A 39 -14.39 -11.14 23.60
N VAL A 40 -13.22 -11.33 22.98
CA VAL A 40 -13.13 -11.88 21.63
C VAL A 40 -13.52 -13.35 21.66
N PRO A 41 -14.50 -13.79 20.88
CA PRO A 41 -14.74 -15.20 20.68
C PRO A 41 -13.44 -15.89 20.23
N LEU A 42 -13.08 -17.00 20.88
CA LEU A 42 -11.90 -17.79 20.50
C LEU A 42 -11.96 -18.12 19.00
N GLY A 43 -10.93 -17.70 18.25
CA GLY A 43 -10.83 -17.94 16.81
C GLY A 43 -11.16 -16.74 15.91
N GLU A 44 -11.65 -15.62 16.44
CA GLU A 44 -11.86 -14.43 15.62
C GLU A 44 -10.55 -13.65 15.32
N MET A 45 -10.42 -13.21 14.06
CA MET A 45 -9.33 -12.34 13.62
C MET A 45 -9.73 -10.86 13.73
N LEU A 46 -8.88 -10.07 14.38
CA LEU A 46 -8.98 -8.61 14.31
C LEU A 46 -8.70 -8.12 12.89
N ARG A 47 -9.62 -7.31 12.35
CA ARG A 47 -9.49 -6.66 11.03
C ARG A 47 -9.45 -5.14 11.20
N ALA A 48 -8.54 -4.50 10.47
CA ALA A 48 -8.48 -3.06 10.32
C ALA A 48 -8.32 -2.75 8.83
N ASN A 49 -9.19 -1.90 8.28
CA ASN A 49 -9.11 -1.46 6.88
C ASN A 49 -8.58 -0.03 6.84
N HIS A 50 -7.58 0.23 6.02
CA HIS A 50 -7.01 1.58 5.84
C HIS A 50 -6.89 1.86 4.34
N ILE A 51 -7.23 3.09 3.93
CA ILE A 51 -7.07 3.57 2.56
C ILE A 51 -5.95 4.59 2.59
N ILE A 52 -4.94 4.38 1.74
CA ILE A 52 -3.77 5.26 1.66
C ILE A 52 -3.70 5.80 0.24
N GLY A 53 -3.79 7.12 0.12
CA GLY A 53 -3.61 7.82 -1.15
C GLY A 53 -2.13 8.00 -1.45
N LEU A 54 -1.70 7.57 -2.62
CA LEU A 54 -0.37 7.87 -3.13
C LEU A 54 -0.48 9.07 -4.08
N GLN A 55 0.34 10.10 -3.86
CA GLN A 55 0.34 11.31 -4.68
C GLN A 55 1.71 11.52 -5.29
N ALA A 56 1.73 12.06 -6.52
CA ALA A 56 2.95 12.39 -7.27
C ALA A 56 3.94 11.22 -7.48
N VAL A 57 3.47 9.98 -7.43
CA VAL A 57 4.32 8.81 -7.74
C VAL A 57 4.64 8.81 -9.23
N ARG A 58 5.94 8.86 -9.54
CA ARG A 58 6.44 8.74 -10.91
C ARG A 58 7.07 7.37 -11.11
N LEU A 59 6.53 6.60 -12.04
CA LEU A 59 7.06 5.32 -12.48
C LEU A 59 7.92 5.59 -13.72
N GLU A 60 9.24 5.53 -13.56
CA GLU A 60 10.15 6.01 -14.61
C GLU A 60 10.21 5.11 -15.85
N LYS A 61 9.99 3.81 -15.68
CA LYS A 61 10.15 2.81 -16.75
C LYS A 61 9.02 1.78 -16.69
N PRO A 62 8.63 1.19 -17.82
CA PRO A 62 7.84 -0.04 -17.81
C PRO A 62 8.60 -1.15 -17.09
N GLY A 63 7.89 -2.03 -16.39
CA GLY A 63 8.54 -3.12 -15.68
C GLY A 63 7.79 -3.60 -14.45
N ALA A 64 8.49 -4.40 -13.66
CA ALA A 64 8.01 -4.90 -12.38
C ALA A 64 8.34 -3.91 -11.26
N TYR A 65 7.34 -3.69 -10.42
CA TYR A 65 7.42 -2.92 -9.19
C TYR A 65 6.75 -3.73 -8.08
N GLN A 66 7.02 -3.35 -6.85
CA GLN A 66 6.36 -3.97 -5.70
C GLN A 66 6.12 -2.95 -4.59
N PHE A 67 4.97 -3.10 -3.93
CA PHE A 67 4.71 -2.47 -2.65
C PHE A 67 5.08 -3.44 -1.53
N ALA A 68 6.14 -3.16 -0.79
CA ALA A 68 6.44 -3.87 0.45
C ALA A 68 5.69 -3.20 1.59
N ILE A 69 4.85 -3.97 2.30
CA ILE A 69 4.06 -3.52 3.45
C ILE A 69 4.74 -4.06 4.71
N LEU A 70 5.28 -3.13 5.50
CA LEU A 70 6.02 -3.43 6.71
C LEU A 70 5.19 -3.02 7.94
N ILE A 71 5.22 -3.86 8.96
CA ILE A 71 4.60 -3.59 10.26
C ILE A 71 5.68 -3.75 11.31
N ASN A 72 5.95 -2.68 12.06
CA ASN A 72 7.05 -2.59 13.03
C ASN A 72 8.41 -2.98 12.43
N GLY A 73 8.66 -2.60 11.17
CA GLY A 73 9.91 -2.88 10.46
C GLY A 73 9.98 -4.26 9.77
N ASP A 74 9.02 -5.15 10.01
CA ASP A 74 8.97 -6.46 9.37
C ASP A 74 8.09 -6.43 8.11
N THR A 75 8.59 -6.93 6.99
CA THR A 75 7.75 -7.14 5.79
C THR A 75 6.69 -8.19 6.09
N LYS A 76 5.41 -7.79 6.06
CA LYS A 76 4.27 -8.69 6.27
C LYS A 76 3.59 -9.08 4.96
N ALA A 77 3.67 -8.24 3.93
CA ALA A 77 3.12 -8.53 2.62
C ALA A 77 3.89 -7.81 1.52
N VAL A 78 3.85 -8.37 0.32
CA VAL A 78 4.36 -7.76 -0.90
C VAL A 78 3.25 -7.80 -1.95
N VAL A 79 2.91 -6.64 -2.50
CA VAL A 79 1.90 -6.51 -3.55
C VAL A 79 2.60 -6.17 -4.86
N PRO A 80 2.60 -7.07 -5.87
CA PRO A 80 3.25 -6.81 -7.14
C PRO A 80 2.47 -5.80 -7.98
N LEU A 81 3.19 -4.95 -8.71
CA LEU A 81 2.66 -3.99 -9.68
C LEU A 81 3.42 -4.14 -10.99
N LYS A 82 2.72 -4.43 -12.09
CA LYS A 82 3.31 -4.47 -13.43
C LYS A 82 2.91 -3.22 -14.20
N VAL A 83 3.90 -2.42 -14.58
CA VAL A 83 3.71 -1.17 -15.32
C VAL A 83 4.00 -1.42 -16.79
N ARG A 84 3.15 -0.87 -17.65
CA ARG A 84 3.31 -0.91 -19.11
C ARG A 84 3.21 0.52 -19.64
N GLU A 85 3.87 0.78 -20.75
CA GLU A 85 3.66 2.00 -21.51
C GLU A 85 2.20 2.06 -21.96
N ALA A 86 1.56 3.21 -21.69
CA ALA A 86 0.30 3.53 -22.32
C ALA A 86 0.56 3.98 -23.76
N PRO A 87 -0.25 3.56 -24.73
CA PRO A 87 -0.18 4.14 -26.07
C PRO A 87 -0.37 5.66 -25.95
N ALA A 88 0.36 6.42 -26.76
CA ALA A 88 0.20 7.86 -26.81
C ALA A 88 -1.28 8.17 -27.08
N PRO A 89 -1.89 9.14 -26.37
CA PRO A 89 -3.26 9.53 -26.64
C PRO A 89 -3.35 9.98 -28.09
N SER A 90 -4.13 9.26 -28.88
CA SER A 90 -4.44 9.64 -30.26
C SER A 90 -5.15 10.99 -30.26
N ASP A 91 -4.86 11.86 -31.24
CA ASP A 91 -5.49 13.18 -31.39
C ASP A 91 -7.04 13.13 -31.47
N GLN A 92 -7.63 11.95 -31.63
CA GLN A 92 -9.09 11.72 -31.57
C GLN A 92 -9.71 11.83 -30.16
N ASP A 93 -8.92 11.74 -29.08
CA ASP A 93 -9.41 11.84 -27.70
C ASP A 93 -9.35 13.27 -27.13
N ARG A 94 -8.87 14.25 -27.91
CA ARG A 94 -8.86 15.67 -27.51
C ARG A 94 -10.28 16.23 -27.71
N PRO A 95 -11.03 16.57 -26.65
CA PRO A 95 -12.34 17.18 -26.82
C PRO A 95 -12.16 18.54 -27.49
N GLY A 96 -12.61 18.64 -28.74
CA GLY A 96 -12.86 19.86 -29.52
C GLY A 96 -11.90 21.02 -29.29
N GLY A 97 -10.94 21.21 -30.20
CA GLY A 97 -10.35 22.52 -30.40
C GLY A 97 -11.45 23.54 -30.75
N ALA A 98 -11.46 24.64 -30.02
CA ALA A 98 -12.19 25.86 -30.35
C ALA A 98 -11.15 26.96 -30.66
#